data_AF-A0AA51IQQ3-F1
#
_entry.id   AF-A0AA51IQQ3-F1
#
_cell.length_a   1.000
_cell.length_b   1.000
_cell.length_c   1.000
_cell.angle_alpha   90.00
_cell.angle_beta   90.00
_cell.angle_gamma   90.00
#
_symmetry.space_group_name_H-M   'P 1'
#
loop_
_entity.id
_entity.type
_entity.pdbx_description
1 polymer ?
#
loop_
_entity_poly.entity_id
_entity_poly.type
_entity_poly.pdbx_seq_one_letter_code
_entity_poly.pdbx_strand_id
1 'polypeptide(L)'
;HEPHDVTVGLGVLGGIITFLVVEKSVRLFSGGHGHSHGSEKKKSDDKSKKSNKNKKEDIKIAGYLNLAADFTHNFTDGLAIGASYLAGQSIGLITTITILLHEIPHEIGDFAILVQSGCSRRKAMMLQLLTAFGAISGTVISIYLQGTGEGLVSSLILPFTAGGFIYIATVSVIPELLEGSHSKFSQSLYEILALLAGVYMMVLIAQY
;
A
#
# COMPACT_ATOMS: atom_id res chain seq x y z
N HIS A 1 5.31 -1.08 -30.45
CA HIS A 1 5.39 -1.29 -29.00
C HIS A 1 6.61 -0.56 -28.52
N GLU A 2 6.41 0.62 -27.93
CA GLU A 2 7.52 1.46 -27.52
C GLU A 2 8.18 0.88 -26.25
N PRO A 3 9.51 0.99 -26.12
CA PRO A 3 10.26 0.49 -24.96
C PRO A 3 9.77 1.06 -23.62
N HIS A 4 9.05 2.19 -23.63
CA HIS A 4 8.46 2.81 -22.46
C HIS A 4 7.31 1.97 -21.85
N ASP A 5 6.46 1.34 -22.68
CA ASP A 5 5.33 0.52 -22.21
C ASP A 5 5.82 -0.75 -21.49
N VAL A 6 6.89 -1.35 -22.00
CA VAL A 6 7.49 -2.55 -21.41
C VAL A 6 8.15 -2.21 -20.07
N THR A 7 8.79 -1.04 -19.97
CA THR A 7 9.44 -0.59 -18.72
C THR A 7 8.42 -0.34 -17.61
N VAL A 8 7.30 0.30 -17.93
CA VAL A 8 6.18 0.50 -16.99
C VAL A 8 5.63 -0.85 -16.52
N GLY A 9 5.35 -1.78 -17.44
CA GLY A 9 4.87 -3.11 -17.10
C GLY A 9 5.84 -3.90 -16.22
N LEU A 10 7.15 -3.81 -16.49
CA LEU A 10 8.21 -4.40 -15.67
C LEU A 10 8.28 -3.78 -14.27
N GLY A 11 8.07 -2.47 -14.16
CA GLY A 11 7.98 -1.79 -12.87
C GLY A 11 6.82 -2.35 -12.02
N VAL A 12 5.61 -2.44 -12.59
CA VAL A 12 4.44 -3.03 -11.90
C VAL A 12 4.71 -4.46 -11.44
N LEU A 13 5.24 -5.31 -12.33
CA LEU A 13 5.60 -6.68 -11.97
C LEU A 13 6.67 -6.72 -10.88
N GLY A 14 7.68 -5.85 -10.96
CA GLY A 14 8.73 -5.72 -9.95
C GLY A 14 8.16 -5.36 -8.57
N GLY A 15 7.18 -4.46 -8.52
CA GLY A 15 6.44 -4.12 -7.30
C GLY A 15 5.73 -5.31 -6.70
N ILE A 16 4.91 -6.01 -7.50
CA ILE A 16 4.17 -7.21 -7.08
C ILE A 16 5.12 -8.28 -6.55
N ILE A 17 6.19 -8.60 -7.29
CA ILE A 17 7.16 -9.63 -6.91
C ILE A 17 7.89 -9.24 -5.62
N THR A 18 8.30 -7.98 -5.48
CA THR A 18 9.01 -7.52 -4.28
C THR A 18 8.13 -7.66 -3.05
N PHE A 19 6.87 -7.23 -3.13
CA PHE A 19 5.93 -7.34 -2.01
C PHE A 19 5.63 -8.79 -1.66
N LEU A 20 5.50 -9.66 -2.66
CA LEU A 20 5.38 -11.11 -2.46
C LEU A 20 6.62 -11.70 -1.76
N VAL A 21 7.82 -11.31 -2.16
CA VAL A 21 9.07 -11.78 -1.53
C VAL A 21 9.18 -11.29 -0.09
N VAL A 22 8.84 -10.02 0.17
CA VAL A 22 8.80 -9.45 1.53
C VAL A 22 7.79 -10.21 2.38
N GLU A 23 6.56 -10.39 1.89
CA GLU A 23 5.52 -11.18 2.55
C GLU A 23 6.03 -12.58 2.91
N LYS A 24 6.59 -13.29 1.93
CA LYS A 24 7.10 -14.65 2.11
C LYS A 24 8.24 -14.70 3.11
N SER A 25 9.12 -13.70 3.10
CA SER A 25 10.22 -13.57 4.06
C SER A 25 9.68 -13.35 5.47
N VAL A 26 8.74 -12.43 5.66
CA VAL A 26 8.12 -12.15 6.96
C VAL A 26 7.38 -13.38 7.50
N ARG A 27 6.66 -14.13 6.64
CA ARG A 27 6.02 -15.41 7.00
C ARG A 27 7.05 -16.45 7.44
N LEU A 28 8.19 -16.53 6.75
CA LEU A 28 9.27 -17.46 7.09
C LEU A 28 9.91 -17.13 8.44
N PHE A 29 10.18 -15.84 8.70
CA PHE A 29 10.74 -15.38 9.97
C PHE A 29 9.74 -15.48 11.14
N SER A 30 8.44 -15.25 10.89
CA SER A 30 7.39 -15.36 11.91
C SER A 30 7.01 -16.82 12.22
N GLY A 31 7.20 -17.74 11.26
CA GLY A 31 6.97 -19.18 11.41
C GLY A 31 8.02 -19.95 12.22
N GLY A 32 9.07 -19.30 12.73
CA GLY A 32 10.25 -19.96 13.33
C GLY A 32 10.16 -20.41 14.80
N HIS A 33 9.08 -20.15 15.54
CA HIS A 33 8.98 -20.53 16.96
C HIS A 33 7.90 -21.57 17.24
N GLY A 34 8.10 -22.78 16.74
CA GLY A 34 7.24 -23.93 16.99
C GLY A 34 8.01 -25.22 17.20
N HIS A 35 8.88 -25.28 18.21
CA HIS A 35 9.42 -26.57 18.66
C HIS A 35 8.30 -27.39 19.29
N SER A 36 7.84 -28.37 18.50
CA SER A 36 7.01 -29.49 18.90
C SER A 36 7.72 -30.34 19.95
N HIS A 37 7.07 -30.58 21.10
CA HIS A 37 7.07 -31.88 21.76
C HIS A 37 5.86 -31.98 22.70
N GLY A 38 5.09 -33.06 22.59
CA GLY A 38 4.30 -33.58 23.72
C GLY A 38 2.80 -33.79 23.48
N SER A 39 2.48 -35.03 23.09
CA SER A 39 1.29 -35.82 23.46
C SER A 39 -0.12 -35.41 22.99
N GLU A 40 -0.71 -36.41 22.32
CA GLU A 40 -2.10 -36.58 21.92
C GLU A 40 -3.15 -36.16 22.96
N LYS A 41 -4.11 -35.30 22.56
CA LYS A 41 -5.59 -35.50 22.68
C LYS A 41 -6.37 -34.23 22.29
N LYS A 42 -7.55 -34.45 21.69
CA LYS A 42 -8.63 -33.52 21.25
C LYS A 42 -8.52 -32.89 19.85
N LYS A 43 -8.94 -33.67 18.84
CA LYS A 43 -9.28 -33.22 17.47
C LYS A 43 -10.71 -32.67 17.40
N SER A 44 -10.91 -31.40 17.76
CA SER A 44 -12.08 -30.61 17.29
C SER A 44 -11.87 -29.10 17.45
N ASP A 45 -11.09 -28.66 18.44
CA ASP A 45 -10.82 -27.23 18.69
C ASP A 45 -9.53 -26.68 18.04
N ASP A 46 -8.69 -27.55 17.46
CA ASP A 46 -7.37 -27.15 16.95
C ASP A 46 -7.42 -26.56 15.53
N LYS A 47 -8.37 -26.99 14.68
CA LYS A 47 -8.55 -26.42 13.33
C LYS A 47 -9.02 -24.95 13.37
N SER A 48 -9.93 -24.59 14.28
CA SER A 48 -10.41 -23.20 14.41
C SER A 48 -9.35 -22.28 14.99
N LYS A 49 -8.56 -22.75 15.97
CA LYS A 49 -7.43 -21.99 16.52
C LYS A 49 -6.30 -21.79 15.51
N LYS A 50 -5.98 -22.79 14.69
CA LYS A 50 -4.94 -22.69 13.65
C LYS A 50 -5.38 -21.79 12.48
N SER A 51 -6.64 -21.88 12.05
CA SER A 51 -7.26 -20.97 11.06
C SER A 51 -7.26 -19.51 11.55
N ASN A 52 -7.67 -19.26 12.80
CA ASN A 52 -7.74 -17.91 13.35
C ASN A 52 -6.35 -17.32 13.64
N LYS A 53 -5.35 -18.16 13.94
CA LYS A 53 -3.95 -17.74 14.08
C LYS A 53 -3.35 -17.33 12.73
N ASN A 54 -3.56 -18.12 11.68
CA ASN A 54 -3.12 -17.78 10.32
C ASN A 54 -3.77 -16.48 9.85
N LYS A 55 -5.09 -16.31 10.02
CA LYS A 55 -5.78 -15.07 9.64
C LYS A 55 -5.23 -13.84 10.38
N LYS A 56 -4.95 -13.93 11.69
CA LYS A 56 -4.31 -12.82 12.43
C LYS A 56 -2.88 -12.52 12.00
N GLU A 57 -2.16 -13.51 11.51
CA GLU A 57 -0.80 -13.35 11.00
C GLU A 57 -0.82 -12.71 9.61
N ASP A 58 -1.75 -13.12 8.75
CA ASP A 58 -2.00 -12.55 7.43
C ASP A 58 -2.35 -11.05 7.52
N ILE A 59 -3.27 -10.68 8.40
CA ILE A 59 -3.66 -9.26 8.57
C ILE A 59 -2.49 -8.44 9.16
N LYS A 60 -1.63 -9.02 10.00
CA LYS A 60 -0.41 -8.34 10.48
C LYS A 60 0.59 -8.10 9.36
N ILE A 61 0.79 -9.08 8.49
CA ILE A 61 1.68 -8.98 7.34
C ILE A 61 1.16 -7.90 6.38
N ALA A 62 -0.15 -7.88 6.13
CA ALA A 62 -0.81 -6.83 5.35
C ALA A 62 -0.47 -5.44 5.89
N GLY A 63 -0.52 -5.23 7.21
CA GLY A 63 -0.16 -3.94 7.83
C GLY A 63 1.30 -3.51 7.60
N TYR A 64 2.26 -4.45 7.65
CA TYR A 64 3.67 -4.14 7.38
C TYR A 64 3.94 -3.85 5.90
N LEU A 65 3.31 -4.61 5.00
CA LEU A 65 3.39 -4.36 3.57
C LEU A 65 2.76 -3.01 3.24
N ASN A 66 1.62 -2.68 3.85
CA ASN A 66 0.96 -1.40 3.69
C ASN A 66 1.90 -0.23 3.97
N LEU A 67 2.60 -0.26 5.11
CA LEU A 67 3.58 0.78 5.46
C LEU A 67 4.74 0.89 4.46
N ALA A 68 5.18 -0.24 3.89
CA ALA A 68 6.23 -0.22 2.88
C ALA A 68 5.75 0.39 1.55
N ALA A 69 4.53 0.08 1.12
CA ALA A 69 3.93 0.68 -0.07
C ALA A 69 3.70 2.17 0.14
N ASP A 70 3.10 2.52 1.26
CA ASP A 70 2.82 3.89 1.66
C ASP A 70 4.09 4.74 1.74
N PHE A 71 5.16 4.26 2.39
CA PHE A 71 6.46 4.96 2.38
C PHE A 71 6.99 5.20 0.96
N THR A 72 6.85 4.22 0.05
CA THR A 72 7.33 4.33 -1.33
C THR A 72 6.45 5.28 -2.15
N HIS A 73 5.16 5.34 -1.86
CA HIS A 73 4.21 6.29 -2.47
C HIS A 73 4.50 7.72 -2.03
N ASN A 74 4.55 7.93 -0.72
CA ASN A 74 4.96 9.18 -0.10
C ASN A 74 6.30 9.65 -0.69
N PHE A 75 7.27 8.75 -0.86
CA PHE A 75 8.54 9.07 -1.52
C PHE A 75 8.38 9.58 -2.96
N THR A 76 7.55 8.93 -3.78
CA THR A 76 7.27 9.40 -5.16
C THR A 76 6.53 10.72 -5.20
N ASP A 77 5.62 10.98 -4.26
CA ASP A 77 4.92 12.25 -4.15
C ASP A 77 5.89 13.37 -3.78
N GLY A 78 6.79 13.09 -2.84
CA GLY A 78 7.90 13.98 -2.52
C GLY A 78 8.75 14.32 -3.74
N LEU A 79 9.09 13.32 -4.56
CA LEU A 79 9.85 13.54 -5.79
C LEU A 79 9.11 14.49 -6.75
N ALA A 80 7.79 14.31 -6.91
CA ALA A 80 6.94 15.15 -7.75
C ALA A 80 6.80 16.58 -7.21
N ILE A 81 6.65 16.76 -5.88
CA ILE A 81 6.65 18.07 -5.23
C ILE A 81 7.98 18.79 -5.49
N GLY A 82 9.11 18.12 -5.26
CA GLY A 82 10.42 18.71 -5.51
C GLY A 82 10.61 19.12 -6.97
N ALA A 83 10.21 18.26 -7.92
CA ALA A 83 10.37 18.51 -9.35
C ALA A 83 9.49 19.67 -9.83
N SER A 84 8.24 19.74 -9.35
CA SER A 84 7.30 20.80 -9.69
C SER A 84 7.75 22.19 -9.17
N TYR A 85 8.34 22.27 -7.98
CA TYR A 85 8.93 23.52 -7.48
C TYR A 85 10.17 23.96 -8.25
N LEU A 86 10.96 23.03 -8.80
CA LEU A 86 12.05 23.35 -9.71
C LEU A 86 11.53 23.87 -11.07
N ALA A 87 10.41 23.34 -11.56
CA ALA A 87 9.76 23.80 -12.78
C ALA A 87 9.12 25.19 -12.63
N GLY A 88 8.65 25.54 -11.43
CA GLY A 88 8.23 26.89 -11.09
C GLY A 88 7.29 26.94 -9.89
N GLN A 89 7.31 28.06 -9.17
CA GLN A 89 6.54 28.25 -7.92
C GLN A 89 5.05 27.95 -8.06
N SER A 90 4.42 28.39 -9.15
CA SER A 90 2.99 28.15 -9.40
C SER A 90 2.68 26.67 -9.63
N ILE A 91 3.55 25.95 -10.35
CA ILE A 91 3.39 24.51 -10.63
C ILE A 91 3.59 23.73 -9.33
N GLY A 92 4.65 24.02 -8.58
CA GLY A 92 4.91 23.42 -7.26
C GLY A 92 3.76 23.56 -6.28
N LEU A 93 3.13 24.75 -6.22
CA LEU A 93 2.01 24.99 -5.32
C LEU A 93 0.75 24.22 -5.74
N ILE A 94 0.45 24.14 -7.03
CA ILE A 94 -0.67 23.34 -7.55
C ILE A 94 -0.41 21.86 -7.26
N THR A 95 0.75 21.33 -7.62
CA THR A 95 1.13 19.93 -7.40
C THR A 95 1.05 19.54 -5.92
N THR A 96 1.53 20.40 -5.02
CA THR A 96 1.46 20.14 -3.57
C THR A 96 0.02 20.06 -3.08
N ILE A 97 -0.86 20.95 -3.54
CA ILE A 97 -2.28 20.91 -3.17
C ILE A 97 -2.94 19.66 -3.74
N THR A 98 -2.69 19.33 -5.02
CA THR A 98 -3.24 18.13 -5.67
C THR A 98 -2.82 16.86 -4.93
N ILE A 99 -1.55 16.77 -4.51
CA ILE A 99 -1.03 15.65 -3.72
C ILE A 99 -1.70 15.58 -2.34
N LEU A 100 -1.74 16.70 -1.63
CA LEU A 100 -2.39 16.75 -0.31
C LEU A 100 -3.85 16.31 -0.37
N LEU A 101 -4.56 16.62 -1.46
CA LEU A 101 -5.96 16.23 -1.63
C LEU A 101 -6.17 14.73 -1.86
N HIS A 102 -5.25 14.02 -2.55
CA HIS A 102 -5.36 12.56 -2.68
C HIS A 102 -4.75 11.78 -1.52
N GLU A 103 -3.83 12.38 -0.78
CA GLU A 103 -3.26 11.74 0.40
C GLU A 103 -4.25 11.62 1.56
N ILE A 104 -5.16 12.59 1.75
CA ILE A 104 -6.15 12.50 2.83
C ILE A 104 -7.02 11.22 2.71
N PRO A 105 -7.64 10.91 1.56
CA PRO A 105 -8.35 9.64 1.37
C PRO A 105 -7.44 8.41 1.50
N HIS A 106 -6.21 8.48 0.97
CA HIS A 106 -5.27 7.37 0.95
C HIS A 106 -4.86 6.97 2.38
N GLU A 107 -4.41 7.93 3.17
CA GLU A 107 -4.01 7.80 4.59
C GLU A 107 -5.16 7.30 5.49
N ILE A 108 -6.42 7.64 5.16
CA ILE A 108 -7.59 7.11 5.87
C ILE A 108 -7.76 5.60 5.59
N GLY A 109 -7.52 5.17 4.36
CA GLY A 109 -7.55 3.76 3.97
C GLY A 109 -6.45 2.95 4.65
N ASP A 110 -5.23 3.46 4.59
CA ASP A 110 -4.07 2.85 5.25
C ASP A 110 -4.25 2.75 6.76
N PHE A 111 -4.88 3.76 7.37
CA PHE A 111 -5.17 3.78 8.79
C PHE A 111 -6.14 2.65 9.16
N ALA A 112 -7.13 2.40 8.31
CA ALA A 112 -8.08 1.32 8.50
C ALA A 112 -7.38 -0.05 8.43
N ILE A 113 -6.48 -0.26 7.47
CA ILE A 113 -5.69 -1.49 7.33
C ILE A 113 -4.79 -1.71 8.56
N LEU A 114 -4.13 -0.66 9.06
CA LEU A 114 -3.29 -0.74 10.27
C LEU A 114 -4.10 -1.05 11.53
N VAL A 115 -5.26 -0.43 11.72
CA VAL A 115 -6.13 -0.73 12.85
C VAL A 115 -6.65 -2.17 12.77
N GLN A 116 -7.00 -2.64 11.56
CA GLN A 116 -7.46 -4.01 11.33
C GLN A 116 -6.34 -5.04 11.59
N SER A 117 -5.09 -4.72 11.26
CA SER A 117 -3.90 -5.53 11.58
C SER A 117 -3.58 -5.65 13.08
N GLY A 118 -4.36 -4.98 13.92
CA GLY A 118 -4.27 -5.05 15.38
C GLY A 118 -3.41 -3.96 16.00
N CYS A 119 -3.03 -2.91 15.24
CA CYS A 119 -2.42 -1.73 15.83
C CYS A 119 -3.47 -0.91 16.60
N SER A 120 -3.06 -0.33 17.73
CA SER A 120 -3.88 0.68 18.40
C SER A 120 -3.98 1.94 17.54
N ARG A 121 -5.08 2.69 17.64
CA ARG A 121 -5.30 3.92 16.84
C ARG A 121 -4.11 4.89 16.91
N ARG A 122 -3.55 5.09 18.10
CA ARG A 122 -2.35 5.94 18.28
C ARG A 122 -1.12 5.38 17.57
N LYS A 123 -0.92 4.06 17.62
CA LYS A 123 0.20 3.41 16.94
C LYS A 123 0.05 3.49 15.42
N ALA A 124 -1.15 3.24 14.89
CA ALA A 124 -1.43 3.37 13.46
C ALA A 124 -1.12 4.79 12.96
N MET A 125 -1.60 5.83 13.65
CA MET A 125 -1.26 7.22 13.31
C MET A 125 0.25 7.51 13.34
N MET A 126 0.99 7.01 14.34
CA MET A 126 2.44 7.24 14.40
C MET A 126 3.21 6.51 13.31
N LEU A 127 2.74 5.32 12.91
CA LEU A 127 3.35 4.57 11.81
C LEU A 127 3.13 5.25 10.47
N GLN A 128 1.98 5.89 10.25
CA GLN A 128 1.75 6.71 9.05
C GLN A 128 2.52 8.03 9.07
N LEU A 129 2.65 8.66 10.24
CA LEU A 129 3.55 9.81 10.34
C LEU A 129 5.01 9.44 10.02
N LEU A 130 5.39 8.16 10.22
CA LEU A 130 6.71 7.67 9.84
C LEU A 130 6.86 7.49 8.32
N THR A 131 5.79 7.15 7.59
CA THR A 131 5.83 7.01 6.12
C THR A 131 5.95 8.38 5.43
N ALA A 132 5.47 9.46 6.06
CA ALA A 132 5.67 10.84 5.60
C ALA A 132 7.16 11.27 5.48
N PHE A 133 8.09 10.59 6.17
CA PHE A 133 9.53 10.80 5.92
C PHE A 133 9.94 10.41 4.49
N GLY A 134 9.20 9.49 3.86
CA GLY A 134 9.30 9.18 2.44
C GLY A 134 9.16 10.45 1.61
N ALA A 135 8.08 11.20 1.79
CA ALA A 135 7.83 12.45 1.04
C ALA A 135 8.89 13.53 1.27
N ILE A 136 9.36 13.69 2.52
CA ILE A 136 10.45 14.61 2.81
C ILE A 136 11.72 14.18 2.07
N SER A 137 12.10 12.91 2.15
CA SER A 137 13.30 12.40 1.50
C SER A 137 13.22 12.47 -0.03
N GLY A 138 12.05 12.16 -0.62
CA GLY A 138 11.80 12.30 -2.05
C GLY A 138 11.93 13.74 -2.53
N THR A 139 11.38 14.69 -1.78
CA THR A 139 11.49 16.12 -2.09
C THR A 139 12.94 16.59 -2.09
N VAL A 140 13.70 16.24 -1.03
CA VAL A 140 15.12 16.58 -0.91
C VAL A 140 15.93 15.98 -2.07
N ILE A 141 15.70 14.70 -2.37
CA ILE A 141 16.39 14.01 -3.46
C ILE A 141 16.06 14.64 -4.82
N SER A 142 14.80 14.99 -5.07
CA SER A 142 14.38 15.65 -6.32
C SER A 142 15.06 16.99 -6.53
N ILE A 143 15.14 17.81 -5.47
CA ILE A 143 15.83 19.11 -5.51
C ILE A 143 17.34 18.93 -5.73
N TYR A 144 17.95 17.91 -5.14
CA TYR A 144 19.38 17.62 -5.27
C TYR A 144 19.75 17.02 -6.64
N LEU A 145 18.86 16.23 -7.24
CA LEU A 145 19.05 15.55 -8.53
C LEU A 145 18.66 16.41 -9.75
N GLN A 146 18.56 17.73 -9.60
CA GLN A 146 18.21 18.70 -10.67
C GLN A 146 18.70 18.24 -12.06
N GLY A 147 17.78 17.80 -12.91
CA GLY A 147 18.05 17.39 -14.30
C GLY A 147 18.12 15.88 -14.61
N THR A 148 17.89 14.97 -13.66
CA THR A 148 17.93 13.50 -13.92
C THR A 148 16.65 12.72 -13.53
N GLY A 149 15.66 13.38 -12.90
CA GLY A 149 14.62 12.70 -12.11
C GLY A 149 13.31 12.30 -12.82
N GLU A 150 12.84 13.00 -13.84
CA GLU A 150 11.46 12.76 -14.34
C GLU A 150 11.28 11.40 -15.01
N GLY A 151 12.26 10.96 -15.81
CA GLY A 151 12.18 9.67 -16.51
C GLY A 151 12.25 8.46 -15.57
N LEU A 152 13.18 8.45 -14.62
CA LEU A 152 13.35 7.31 -13.72
C LEU A 152 12.14 7.12 -12.79
N VAL A 153 11.60 8.23 -12.27
CA VAL A 153 10.47 8.21 -11.34
C VAL A 153 9.20 7.74 -12.05
N SER A 154 8.91 8.29 -13.23
CA SER A 154 7.72 7.93 -14.00
C SER A 154 7.78 6.53 -14.62
N SER A 155 8.94 6.11 -15.13
CA SER A 155 9.07 4.83 -15.83
C SER A 155 9.27 3.62 -14.90
N LEU A 156 9.83 3.80 -13.69
CA LEU A 156 10.17 2.69 -12.80
C LEU A 156 9.56 2.79 -11.42
N ILE A 157 9.66 3.94 -10.74
CA ILE A 157 9.25 4.04 -9.34
C ILE A 157 7.72 4.07 -9.20
N LEU A 158 7.01 4.88 -9.99
CA LEU A 158 5.54 4.91 -9.95
C LEU A 158 4.91 3.55 -10.31
N PRO A 159 5.33 2.86 -11.40
CA PRO A 159 4.77 1.56 -11.71
C PRO A 159 5.13 0.51 -10.64
N PHE A 160 6.34 0.56 -10.08
CA PHE A 160 6.73 -0.29 -8.95
C PHE A 160 5.82 -0.10 -7.73
N THR A 161 5.58 1.14 -7.31
CA THR A 161 4.66 1.45 -6.19
C THR A 161 3.24 0.97 -6.49
N ALA A 162 2.73 1.21 -7.71
CA ALA A 162 1.41 0.74 -8.13
C ALA A 162 1.30 -0.80 -8.05
N GLY A 163 2.35 -1.53 -8.45
CA GLY A 163 2.43 -2.98 -8.28
C GLY A 163 2.32 -3.43 -6.82
N GLY A 164 2.98 -2.71 -5.90
CA GLY A 164 2.89 -2.96 -4.46
C GLY A 164 1.46 -2.79 -3.91
N PHE A 165 0.77 -1.70 -4.26
CA PHE A 165 -0.62 -1.49 -3.87
C PHE A 165 -1.59 -2.49 -4.48
N ILE A 166 -1.40 -2.88 -5.75
CA ILE A 166 -2.19 -3.94 -6.38
C ILE A 166 -2.04 -5.25 -5.59
N TYR A 167 -0.82 -5.58 -5.15
CA TYR A 167 -0.58 -6.75 -4.32
C TYR A 167 -1.33 -6.67 -2.97
N ILE A 168 -1.22 -5.56 -2.25
CA ILE A 168 -1.93 -5.37 -0.96
C ILE A 168 -3.44 -5.44 -1.16
N ALA A 169 -3.97 -4.76 -2.18
CA ALA A 169 -5.39 -4.74 -2.49
C ALA A 169 -5.92 -6.16 -2.78
N THR A 170 -5.17 -6.96 -3.53
CA THR A 170 -5.60 -8.31 -3.94
C THR A 170 -5.42 -9.38 -2.87
N VAL A 171 -4.35 -9.32 -2.07
CA VAL A 171 -4.04 -10.34 -1.06
C VAL A 171 -4.66 -10.03 0.30
N SER A 172 -4.95 -8.76 0.59
CA SER A 172 -5.43 -8.33 1.90
C SER A 172 -6.83 -7.71 1.86
N VAL A 173 -7.05 -6.68 1.04
CA VAL A 173 -8.28 -5.89 1.09
C VAL A 173 -9.47 -6.62 0.44
N ILE A 174 -9.31 -7.13 -0.78
CA ILE A 174 -10.39 -7.82 -1.52
C ILE A 174 -10.88 -9.07 -0.77
N PRO A 175 -10.02 -9.98 -0.28
CA PRO A 175 -10.48 -11.17 0.45
C PRO A 175 -11.30 -10.82 1.70
N GLU A 176 -10.89 -9.79 2.43
CA GLU A 176 -11.58 -9.34 3.64
C GLU A 176 -12.94 -8.69 3.34
N LEU A 177 -13.03 -7.88 2.27
CA LEU A 177 -14.32 -7.36 1.78
C LEU A 177 -15.27 -8.51 1.43
N LEU A 178 -14.77 -9.53 0.74
CA LEU A 178 -15.58 -10.68 0.32
C LEU A 178 -16.00 -11.59 1.49
N GLU A 179 -15.19 -11.74 2.54
CA GLU A 179 -15.55 -12.45 3.77
C GLU A 179 -16.57 -11.66 4.64
N GLY A 180 -16.59 -10.33 4.57
CA GLY A 180 -17.55 -9.49 5.28
C GLY A 180 -18.96 -9.48 4.66
N SER A 181 -19.09 -9.82 3.38
CA SER A 181 -20.33 -9.68 2.59
C SER A 181 -21.29 -10.89 2.68
N HIS A 182 -21.15 -11.75 3.69
CA HIS A 182 -21.80 -13.07 3.75
C HIS A 182 -23.34 -13.14 3.91
N SER A 183 -24.14 -12.11 3.58
CA SER A 183 -25.60 -12.26 3.72
C SER A 183 -26.52 -11.40 2.87
N LYS A 184 -26.10 -10.28 2.25
CA LYS A 184 -27.05 -9.40 1.55
C LYS A 184 -26.46 -8.83 0.27
N PHE A 185 -27.10 -9.12 -0.87
CA PHE A 185 -26.79 -8.53 -2.19
C PHE A 185 -26.65 -7.00 -2.14
N SER A 186 -27.45 -6.34 -1.29
CA SER A 186 -27.36 -4.89 -1.06
C SER A 186 -25.99 -4.43 -0.53
N GLN A 187 -25.32 -5.22 0.32
CA GLN A 187 -24.02 -4.85 0.87
C GLN A 187 -22.91 -4.94 -0.19
N SER A 188 -22.91 -6.02 -0.97
CA SER A 188 -22.01 -6.16 -2.13
C SER A 188 -22.20 -5.02 -3.13
N LEU A 189 -23.45 -4.57 -3.35
CA LEU A 189 -23.71 -3.40 -4.20
C LEU A 189 -23.11 -2.10 -3.61
N TYR A 190 -23.24 -1.88 -2.31
CA TYR A 190 -22.62 -0.72 -1.66
C TYR A 190 -21.09 -0.76 -1.73
N GLU A 191 -20.47 -1.92 -1.56
CA GLU A 191 -19.01 -2.11 -1.67
C GLU A 191 -18.51 -1.83 -3.09
N ILE A 192 -19.21 -2.33 -4.11
CA ILE A 192 -18.88 -2.05 -5.53
C ILE A 192 -19.06 -0.56 -5.84
N LEU A 193 -20.17 0.05 -5.40
CA LEU A 193 -20.41 1.48 -5.61
C LEU A 193 -19.35 2.34 -4.90
N ALA A 194 -18.95 1.97 -3.67
CA ALA A 194 -17.89 2.65 -2.94
C ALA A 194 -16.53 2.52 -3.66
N LEU A 195 -16.21 1.33 -4.18
CA LEU A 195 -14.99 1.10 -4.97
C LEU A 195 -14.99 1.94 -6.25
N LEU A 196 -16.09 1.94 -7.01
CA LEU A 196 -16.24 2.75 -8.22
C LEU A 196 -16.19 4.25 -7.90
N ALA A 197 -16.78 4.70 -6.79
CA ALA A 197 -16.69 6.07 -6.34
C ALA A 197 -15.26 6.46 -5.96
N GLY A 198 -14.50 5.58 -5.31
CA GLY A 198 -13.08 5.78 -5.02
C GLY A 198 -12.24 5.90 -6.29
N VAL A 199 -12.44 5.00 -7.26
CA VAL A 199 -11.78 5.06 -8.58
C VAL A 199 -12.14 6.36 -9.31
N TYR A 200 -13.42 6.74 -9.32
CA TYR A 200 -13.88 7.97 -9.94
C TYR A 200 -13.24 9.20 -9.31
N MET A 201 -13.15 9.24 -7.97
CA MET A 201 -12.48 10.32 -7.25
C MET A 201 -11.00 10.42 -7.63
N MET A 202 -10.28 9.29 -7.72
CA MET A 202 -8.88 9.28 -8.18
C MET A 202 -8.72 9.74 -9.62
N VAL A 203 -9.63 9.36 -10.52
CA VAL A 203 -9.64 9.83 -11.91
C VAL A 203 -9.89 11.34 -11.98
N LEU A 204 -10.81 11.87 -11.17
CA LEU A 204 -11.04 13.31 -11.10
C LEU A 204 -9.80 14.06 -10.64
N ILE A 205 -9.10 13.57 -9.63
CA ILE A 205 -7.84 14.20 -9.17
C ILE A 205 -6.78 14.15 -10.26
N ALA A 206 -6.65 13.02 -10.97
CA ALA A 206 -5.65 12.87 -12.03
C ALA A 206 -5.89 13.76 -13.27
N GLN A 207 -7.08 14.36 -13.42
CA GLN A 207 -7.40 15.26 -14.53
C GLN A 207 -7.00 16.72 -14.30
N TYR A 208 -6.54 17.07 -13.09
CA TYR A 208 -6.15 18.44 -12.69
C TYR A 208 -4.72 18.48 -12.15
#